data_AF-A0A2A4QXT9-F1
#
_entry.id   AF-A0A2A4QXT9-F1
#
_cell.length_a   1.000
_cell.length_b   1.000
_cell.length_c   1.000
_cell.angle_alpha   90.00
_cell.angle_beta   90.00
_cell.angle_gamma   90.00
#
_symmetry.space_group_name_H-M   'P 1'
#
loop_
_entity.id
_entity.type
_entity.pdbx_description
1 polymer ?
#
loop_
_entity_poly.entity_id
_entity_poly.type
_entity_poly.pdbx_seq_one_letter_code
_entity_poly.pdbx_strand_id
1 'polypeptide(L)'
;MSMIDTLYERERLKMQILADEPKIPAFIVNSYQLWGAAQFGSMSPEKIFYGTGTLRDVLGRLLARKSCMSAWREAKKDDQTLRLIGPMATVLEYSREIAKKLQEHLKTDTPYDALVEFQTPGFVDPFEESDFKTLHKKVKDIQVEQAEPLPHVPDYLMKTIIRGLVDVAGVDQFKVNIVDNVAHPACLGYGGVPKGVVLGLTHDYEDPILGILTNWHEIGHAIYRQSIPYGRMVQGRAMDESIAFMYEHVIGRSDEFLTILLDAGLTECGYTLEMLRNHVRVADRETKRIETNPLRHAIDIRITDQLERALINDEVEAEDVEIFWQNLIKPYRDILPDAYPFYWDVHQMTGIYGDRACYNPGLLGGFQLGDSAGVTLGNVGEFIQDTVNTCDETRFDKTIEHVSGKPLSTDAFFKWSNSFYS
;
A
#
# COMPACT_ATOMS: atom_id res chain seq x y z
N MET A 1 -10.87 -20.23 32.52
CA MET A 1 -9.88 -19.38 31.82
C MET A 1 -9.65 -20.03 30.47
N SER A 2 -10.04 -19.38 29.39
CA SER A 2 -9.89 -19.91 28.04
C SER A 2 -8.41 -20.00 27.65
N MET A 3 -8.09 -20.77 26.61
CA MET A 3 -6.73 -20.81 26.05
C MET A 3 -6.28 -19.41 25.60
N ILE A 4 -7.22 -18.59 25.11
CA ILE A 4 -7.01 -17.19 24.75
C ILE A 4 -6.69 -16.34 25.98
N ASP A 5 -7.42 -16.50 27.08
CA ASP A 5 -7.15 -15.76 28.34
C ASP A 5 -5.75 -16.08 28.89
N THR A 6 -5.31 -17.32 28.73
CA THR A 6 -3.99 -17.78 29.20
C THR A 6 -2.86 -17.26 28.31
N LEU A 7 -3.07 -17.22 26.98
CA LEU A 7 -2.15 -16.59 26.04
C LEU A 7 -2.10 -15.08 26.25
N TYR A 8 -3.25 -14.45 26.48
CA TYR A 8 -3.37 -13.04 26.80
C TYR A 8 -2.57 -12.70 28.06
N GLU A 9 -2.77 -13.42 29.17
CA GLU A 9 -2.00 -13.13 30.38
C GLU A 9 -0.51 -13.41 30.24
N ARG A 10 -0.12 -14.45 29.49
CA ARG A 10 1.28 -14.72 29.20
C ARG A 10 1.93 -13.58 28.42
N GLU A 11 1.29 -13.09 27.36
CA GLU A 11 1.84 -12.00 26.54
C GLU A 11 1.72 -10.64 27.23
N ARG A 12 0.66 -10.40 28.03
CA ARG A 12 0.52 -9.22 28.89
C ARG A 12 1.66 -9.15 29.90
N LEU A 13 1.96 -10.27 30.59
CA LEU A 13 3.08 -10.36 31.53
C LEU A 13 4.43 -10.16 30.83
N LYS A 14 4.63 -10.76 29.65
CA LYS A 14 5.83 -10.49 28.85
C LYS A 14 5.95 -9.02 28.48
N MET A 15 4.87 -8.37 28.04
CA MET A 15 4.89 -6.96 27.69
C MET A 15 5.05 -6.05 28.91
N GLN A 16 4.52 -6.41 30.08
CA GLN A 16 4.80 -5.69 31.33
C GLN A 16 6.27 -5.80 31.73
N ILE A 17 6.84 -7.01 31.66
CA ILE A 17 8.26 -7.26 31.92
C ILE A 17 9.15 -6.53 30.91
N LEU A 18 8.73 -6.48 29.65
CA LEU A 18 9.49 -5.85 28.57
C LEU A 18 9.25 -4.32 28.53
N ALA A 19 8.12 -3.77 29.00
CA ALA A 19 7.85 -2.33 29.00
C ALA A 19 8.76 -1.57 29.98
N ASP A 20 9.23 -2.25 31.02
CA ASP A 20 10.25 -1.76 31.94
C ASP A 20 11.68 -1.82 31.34
N GLU A 21 11.84 -2.45 30.16
CA GLU A 21 13.11 -2.48 29.42
C GLU A 21 13.22 -1.27 28.46
N PRO A 22 14.33 -0.50 28.49
CA PRO A 22 14.60 0.61 27.56
C PRO A 22 14.53 0.23 26.07
N LYS A 23 14.56 -1.07 25.75
CA LYS A 23 14.45 -1.62 24.40
C LYS A 23 13.02 -1.69 23.88
N ILE A 24 11.98 -1.65 24.73
CA ILE A 24 10.59 -1.61 24.26
C ILE A 24 10.17 -0.26 23.70
N PRO A 25 10.52 0.89 24.28
CA PRO A 25 10.38 2.17 23.59
C PRO A 25 11.00 2.12 22.19
N ALA A 26 12.17 1.47 22.04
CA ALA A 26 12.79 1.25 20.72
C ALA A 26 12.02 0.23 19.84
N PHE A 27 11.39 -0.80 20.40
CA PHE A 27 10.56 -1.77 19.66
C PHE A 27 9.20 -1.19 19.21
N ILE A 28 8.57 -0.40 20.09
CA ILE A 28 7.41 0.45 19.80
C ILE A 28 7.78 1.43 18.68
N VAL A 29 8.98 2.03 18.76
CA VAL A 29 9.49 2.91 17.71
C VAL A 29 9.80 2.19 16.40
N ASN A 30 10.11 0.89 16.42
CA ASN A 30 10.48 0.13 15.23
C ASN A 30 9.32 -0.68 14.61
N SER A 31 8.12 -0.65 15.20
CA SER A 31 6.96 -1.33 14.63
C SER A 31 5.97 -0.32 14.10
N TYR A 32 5.68 -0.36 12.79
CA TYR A 32 4.80 0.56 12.06
C TYR A 32 3.50 0.92 12.82
N GLN A 33 2.85 -0.08 13.44
CA GLN A 33 1.61 0.11 14.19
C GLN A 33 1.79 0.81 15.55
N LEU A 34 2.96 0.66 16.18
CA LEU A 34 3.26 1.27 17.48
C LEU A 34 4.03 2.60 17.33
N TRP A 35 4.77 2.79 16.24
CA TRP A 35 5.46 4.03 15.87
C TRP A 35 4.49 5.06 15.31
N GLY A 36 3.57 4.65 14.43
CA GLY A 36 2.46 5.50 13.99
C GLY A 36 1.58 5.96 15.17
N ALA A 37 1.39 5.10 16.17
CA ALA A 37 0.75 5.48 17.42
C ALA A 37 1.63 6.47 18.23
N ALA A 38 2.92 6.18 18.41
CA ALA A 38 3.85 6.99 19.21
C ALA A 38 4.10 8.42 18.68
N GLN A 39 3.85 8.68 17.39
CA GLN A 39 4.18 9.97 16.77
C GLN A 39 3.09 11.03 16.88
N PHE A 40 1.87 10.69 17.30
CA PHE A 40 0.85 11.70 17.61
C PHE A 40 0.97 12.20 19.04
N GLY A 41 1.93 13.09 19.21
CA GLY A 41 1.72 14.19 20.14
C GLY A 41 2.84 14.41 21.12
N SER A 42 2.94 15.66 21.48
CA SER A 42 3.40 16.13 22.79
C SER A 42 2.49 15.57 23.92
N MET A 43 2.26 14.25 23.96
CA MET A 43 1.40 13.52 24.90
C MET A 43 2.08 12.21 25.33
N SER A 44 1.77 11.69 26.53
CA SER A 44 2.43 10.51 27.08
C SER A 44 2.05 9.21 26.33
N PRO A 45 2.96 8.21 26.26
CA PRO A 45 2.70 6.89 25.66
C PRO A 45 1.41 6.22 26.15
N GLU A 46 1.01 6.47 27.39
CA GLU A 46 -0.27 6.05 27.94
C GLU A 46 -1.47 6.68 27.23
N LYS A 47 -1.49 7.98 26.91
CA LYS A 47 -2.62 8.61 26.21
C LYS A 47 -2.74 8.20 24.74
N ILE A 48 -1.59 7.98 24.10
CA ILE A 48 -1.48 7.41 22.75
C ILE A 48 -2.06 5.99 22.71
N PHE A 49 -1.77 5.23 23.76
CA PHE A 49 -2.29 3.91 23.98
C PHE A 49 -3.78 3.89 24.33
N TYR A 50 -4.27 4.88 25.09
CA TYR A 50 -5.68 4.99 25.51
C TYR A 50 -6.61 5.65 24.46
N GLY A 51 -6.08 6.17 23.35
CA GLY A 51 -6.87 6.80 22.28
C GLY A 51 -7.29 5.87 21.12
N THR A 52 -6.84 4.61 21.11
CA THR A 52 -7.06 3.68 19.98
C THR A 52 -7.57 2.29 20.39
N GLY A 53 -7.64 1.97 21.69
CA GLY A 53 -7.94 0.63 22.17
C GLY A 53 -7.51 0.43 23.61
N THR A 54 -7.94 -0.64 24.26
CA THR A 54 -7.24 -1.09 25.49
C THR A 54 -6.01 -1.93 25.08
N LEU A 55 -5.02 -2.10 25.98
CA LEU A 55 -3.91 -3.07 25.77
C LEU A 55 -4.42 -4.42 25.27
N ARG A 56 -5.56 -4.82 25.82
CA ARG A 56 -6.26 -6.05 25.50
C ARG A 56 -6.63 -6.14 24.03
N ASP A 57 -7.19 -5.08 23.47
CA ASP A 57 -7.71 -5.10 22.10
C ASP A 57 -6.57 -5.08 21.08
N VAL A 58 -5.53 -4.28 21.36
CA VAL A 58 -4.34 -4.21 20.50
C VAL A 58 -3.58 -5.54 20.51
N LEU A 59 -3.30 -6.11 21.69
CA LEU A 59 -2.66 -7.42 21.79
C LEU A 59 -3.55 -8.54 21.23
N GLY A 60 -4.85 -8.47 21.50
CA GLY A 60 -5.85 -9.39 20.96
C GLY A 60 -5.81 -9.42 19.44
N ARG A 61 -5.86 -8.26 18.79
CA ARG A 61 -5.72 -8.12 17.33
C ARG A 61 -4.39 -8.67 16.82
N LEU A 62 -3.27 -8.41 17.49
CA LEU A 62 -1.96 -8.93 17.08
C LEU A 62 -1.88 -10.46 17.14
N LEU A 63 -2.46 -11.08 18.18
CA LEU A 63 -2.53 -12.54 18.31
C LEU A 63 -3.51 -13.14 17.30
N ALA A 64 -4.67 -12.51 17.11
CA ALA A 64 -5.66 -12.91 16.11
C ALA A 64 -5.08 -12.83 14.69
N ARG A 65 -4.37 -11.75 14.35
CA ARG A 65 -3.63 -11.57 13.10
C ARG A 65 -2.70 -12.75 12.82
N LYS A 66 -1.89 -13.16 13.80
CA LYS A 66 -0.96 -14.28 13.62
C LYS A 66 -1.68 -15.56 13.23
N SER A 67 -2.76 -15.88 13.94
CA SER A 67 -3.58 -17.07 13.69
C SER A 67 -4.30 -16.99 12.33
N CYS A 68 -4.88 -15.83 12.01
CA CYS A 68 -5.60 -15.59 10.76
C CYS A 68 -4.68 -15.62 9.54
N MET A 69 -3.48 -15.02 9.62
CA MET A 69 -2.47 -15.12 8.56
C MET A 69 -2.00 -16.55 8.34
N SER A 70 -1.90 -17.36 9.39
CA SER A 70 -1.57 -18.79 9.25
C SER A 70 -2.70 -19.54 8.52
N ALA A 71 -3.95 -19.31 8.92
CA ALA A 71 -5.11 -19.91 8.25
C ALA A 71 -5.21 -19.47 6.79
N TRP A 72 -4.89 -18.20 6.49
CA TRP A 72 -4.90 -17.64 5.14
C TRP A 72 -3.90 -18.31 4.22
N ARG A 73 -2.68 -18.58 4.69
CA ARG A 73 -1.66 -19.31 3.91
C ARG A 73 -2.13 -20.72 3.54
N GLU A 74 -2.74 -21.43 4.48
CA GLU A 74 -3.30 -22.77 4.23
C GLU A 74 -4.53 -22.71 3.31
N ALA A 75 -5.42 -21.73 3.52
CA ALA A 75 -6.61 -21.55 2.70
C ALA A 75 -6.27 -21.23 1.24
N LYS A 76 -5.24 -20.41 0.99
CA LYS A 76 -4.72 -20.13 -0.36
C LYS A 76 -4.16 -21.38 -1.05
N LYS A 77 -3.56 -22.29 -0.29
CA LYS A 77 -2.94 -23.50 -0.83
C LYS A 77 -3.98 -24.57 -1.20
N ASP A 78 -5.02 -24.72 -0.36
CA ASP A 78 -5.99 -25.80 -0.48
C ASP A 78 -7.35 -25.35 -1.05
N ASP A 79 -7.50 -24.07 -1.39
CA ASP A 79 -8.76 -23.42 -1.80
C ASP A 79 -9.92 -23.63 -0.79
N GLN A 80 -9.62 -23.50 0.50
CA GLN A 80 -10.57 -23.77 1.60
C GLN A 80 -10.97 -22.52 2.36
N THR A 81 -11.78 -21.68 1.74
CA THR A 81 -12.28 -20.40 2.28
C THR A 81 -12.96 -20.53 3.64
N LEU A 82 -13.67 -21.64 3.90
CA LEU A 82 -14.34 -21.88 5.18
C LEU A 82 -13.38 -21.89 6.39
N ARG A 83 -12.09 -22.21 6.17
CA ARG A 83 -11.07 -22.17 7.24
C ARG A 83 -10.75 -20.74 7.70
N LEU A 84 -11.10 -19.73 6.89
CA LEU A 84 -10.82 -18.32 7.19
C LEU A 84 -11.89 -17.68 8.07
N ILE A 85 -13.13 -18.17 8.03
CA ILE A 85 -14.28 -17.50 8.65
C ILE A 85 -14.06 -17.26 10.15
N GLY A 86 -13.76 -18.30 10.92
CA GLY A 86 -13.54 -18.18 12.37
C GLY A 86 -12.35 -17.27 12.74
N PRO A 87 -11.15 -17.48 12.16
CA PRO A 87 -10.01 -16.58 12.39
C PRO A 87 -10.27 -15.13 11.98
N MET A 88 -10.95 -14.90 10.86
CA MET A 88 -11.32 -13.56 10.39
C MET A 88 -12.31 -12.89 11.33
N ALA A 89 -13.33 -13.63 11.82
CA ALA A 89 -14.28 -13.11 12.81
C ALA A 89 -13.57 -12.62 14.07
N THR A 90 -12.55 -13.36 14.55
CA THR A 90 -11.75 -12.95 15.71
C THR A 90 -10.95 -11.67 15.44
N VAL A 91 -10.34 -11.54 14.25
CA VAL A 91 -9.63 -10.31 13.85
C VAL A 91 -10.60 -9.13 13.76
N LEU A 92 -11.79 -9.37 13.22
CA LEU A 92 -12.82 -8.38 13.01
C LEU A 92 -13.37 -7.85 14.34
N GLU A 93 -13.65 -8.72 15.30
CA GLU A 93 -14.08 -8.36 16.67
C GLU A 93 -13.13 -7.32 17.29
N TYR A 94 -11.83 -7.61 17.36
CA TYR A 94 -10.86 -6.68 17.92
C TYR A 94 -10.69 -5.41 17.08
N SER A 95 -10.80 -5.51 15.75
CA SER A 95 -10.66 -4.36 14.87
C SER A 95 -11.84 -3.39 15.01
N ARG A 96 -13.06 -3.90 15.19
CA ARG A 96 -14.26 -3.11 15.46
C ARG A 96 -14.20 -2.41 16.81
N GLU A 97 -13.70 -3.07 17.85
CA GLU A 97 -13.50 -2.45 19.18
C GLU A 97 -12.49 -1.29 19.14
N ILE A 98 -11.40 -1.47 18.39
CA ILE A 98 -10.40 -0.42 18.14
C ILE A 98 -11.03 0.74 17.36
N ALA A 99 -11.77 0.44 16.29
CA ALA A 99 -12.43 1.42 15.43
C ALA A 99 -13.45 2.28 16.19
N LYS A 100 -14.28 1.69 17.06
CA LYS A 100 -15.28 2.40 17.88
C LYS A 100 -14.62 3.41 18.83
N LYS A 101 -13.53 3.02 19.49
CA LYS A 101 -12.78 3.91 20.40
C LYS A 101 -12.11 5.05 19.65
N LEU A 102 -11.54 4.73 18.49
CA LEU A 102 -10.92 5.72 17.62
C LEU A 102 -11.96 6.71 17.08
N GLN A 103 -13.16 6.24 16.73
CA GLN A 103 -14.28 7.07 16.30
C GLN A 103 -14.68 8.07 17.40
N GLU A 104 -14.82 7.62 18.65
CA GLU A 104 -15.12 8.52 19.77
C GLU A 104 -14.04 9.59 19.96
N HIS A 105 -12.77 9.23 19.74
CA HIS A 105 -11.63 10.13 19.89
C HIS A 105 -11.54 11.16 18.75
N LEU A 106 -11.61 10.70 17.49
CA LEU A 106 -11.46 11.51 16.29
C LEU A 106 -12.77 12.21 15.87
N LYS A 107 -13.90 11.78 16.41
CA LYS A 107 -15.26 12.28 16.10
C LYS A 107 -15.62 12.14 14.62
N THR A 108 -15.29 11.00 14.03
CA THR A 108 -15.65 10.66 12.64
C THR A 108 -17.07 10.10 12.55
N ASP A 109 -17.64 10.12 11.34
CA ASP A 109 -19.02 9.69 11.09
C ASP A 109 -19.23 8.18 11.34
N THR A 110 -18.26 7.35 10.95
CA THR A 110 -18.31 5.90 11.17
C THR A 110 -17.03 5.35 11.83
N PRO A 111 -17.08 4.13 12.43
CA PRO A 111 -15.89 3.43 12.89
C PRO A 111 -14.85 3.23 11.78
N TYR A 112 -15.28 2.91 10.56
CA TYR A 112 -14.35 2.75 9.44
C TYR A 112 -13.64 4.07 9.08
N ASP A 113 -14.37 5.19 9.02
CA ASP A 113 -13.77 6.50 8.74
C ASP A 113 -12.71 6.88 9.78
N ALA A 114 -12.89 6.44 11.03
CA ALA A 114 -11.89 6.63 12.09
C ALA A 114 -10.58 5.92 11.76
N LEU A 115 -10.66 4.67 11.29
CA LEU A 115 -9.50 3.91 10.87
C LEU A 115 -8.82 4.53 9.65
N VAL A 116 -9.59 5.01 8.68
CA VAL A 116 -9.06 5.68 7.48
C VAL A 116 -8.34 6.99 7.86
N GLU A 117 -8.95 7.85 8.68
CA GLU A 117 -8.33 9.09 9.16
C GLU A 117 -7.06 8.82 9.99
N PHE A 118 -7.02 7.70 10.72
CA PHE A 118 -5.81 7.28 11.42
C PHE A 118 -4.67 6.86 10.49
N GLN A 119 -4.98 6.22 9.36
CA GLN A 119 -3.96 5.88 8.35
C GLN A 119 -3.50 7.11 7.58
N THR A 120 -4.43 7.99 7.24
CA THR A 120 -4.18 9.21 6.49
C THR A 120 -4.98 10.37 7.10
N PRO A 121 -4.36 11.16 7.99
CA PRO A 121 -5.00 12.36 8.51
C PRO A 121 -5.31 13.34 7.38
N GLY A 122 -6.55 13.83 7.33
CA GLY A 122 -7.03 14.61 6.19
C GLY A 122 -7.22 13.77 4.94
N PHE A 123 -7.76 12.57 5.14
CA PHE A 123 -8.19 11.71 4.05
C PHE A 123 -9.17 12.44 3.13
N VAL A 124 -8.92 12.34 1.82
CA VAL A 124 -9.83 12.82 0.78
C VAL A 124 -9.70 11.90 -0.43
N ASP A 125 -10.83 11.42 -0.94
CA ASP A 125 -10.91 10.67 -2.21
C ASP A 125 -11.91 11.39 -3.13
N PRO A 126 -11.44 12.12 -4.15
CA PRO A 126 -12.31 12.87 -5.05
C PRO A 126 -12.93 12.01 -6.16
N PHE A 127 -12.66 10.70 -6.22
CA PHE A 127 -13.31 9.85 -7.22
C PHE A 127 -14.83 9.79 -7.04
N GLU A 128 -15.55 10.02 -8.13
CA GLU A 128 -17.01 9.90 -8.18
C GLU A 128 -17.45 8.57 -8.83
N GLU A 129 -18.72 8.20 -8.64
CA GLU A 129 -19.30 7.00 -9.30
C GLU A 129 -19.20 7.06 -10.84
N SER A 130 -19.27 8.25 -11.44
CA SER A 130 -19.05 8.44 -12.88
C SER A 130 -17.62 8.14 -13.33
N ASP A 131 -16.64 8.36 -12.47
CA ASP A 131 -15.24 8.07 -12.77
C ASP A 131 -15.03 6.57 -12.88
N PHE A 132 -15.58 5.78 -11.96
CA PHE A 132 -15.48 4.31 -12.01
C PHE A 132 -16.18 3.71 -13.22
N LYS A 133 -17.29 4.29 -13.70
CA LYS A 133 -17.91 3.90 -14.98
C LYS A 133 -16.99 4.19 -16.17
N THR A 134 -16.30 5.32 -16.13
CA THR A 134 -15.33 5.71 -17.16
C THR A 134 -14.11 4.79 -17.15
N LEU A 135 -13.58 4.48 -15.96
CA LEU A 135 -12.48 3.56 -15.76
C LEU A 135 -12.84 2.15 -16.22
N HIS A 136 -14.02 1.65 -15.86
CA HIS A 136 -14.49 0.31 -16.28
C HIS A 136 -14.51 0.19 -17.81
N LYS A 137 -15.04 1.20 -18.51
CA LYS A 137 -15.01 1.24 -19.98
C LYS A 137 -13.58 1.26 -20.52
N LYS A 138 -12.72 2.13 -20.00
CA LYS A 138 -11.31 2.24 -20.45
C LYS A 138 -10.54 0.94 -20.24
N VAL A 139 -10.70 0.29 -19.07
CA VAL A 139 -10.08 -1.01 -18.78
C VAL A 139 -10.51 -2.03 -19.82
N LYS A 140 -11.81 -2.10 -20.12
CA LYS A 140 -12.34 -3.00 -21.15
C LYS A 140 -11.75 -2.76 -22.54
N ASP A 141 -11.52 -1.50 -22.90
CA ASP A 141 -10.97 -1.13 -24.21
C ASP A 141 -9.48 -1.54 -24.36
N ILE A 142 -8.73 -1.62 -23.26
CA ILE A 142 -7.29 -1.98 -23.23
C ILE A 142 -7.03 -3.39 -22.69
N GLN A 143 -8.10 -4.14 -22.40
CA GLN A 143 -7.99 -5.45 -21.75
C GLN A 143 -7.47 -6.51 -22.72
N VAL A 144 -6.61 -7.38 -22.20
CA VAL A 144 -6.23 -8.64 -22.83
C VAL A 144 -6.58 -9.80 -21.89
N GLU A 145 -6.89 -10.98 -22.45
CA GLU A 145 -7.16 -12.16 -21.62
C GLU A 145 -5.89 -12.65 -20.90
N GLN A 146 -4.74 -12.54 -21.55
CA GLN A 146 -3.44 -12.83 -20.97
C GLN A 146 -2.38 -12.01 -21.73
N ALA A 147 -1.46 -11.38 -21.02
CA ALA A 147 -0.35 -10.67 -21.66
C ALA A 147 0.56 -11.63 -22.42
N GLU A 148 1.12 -11.15 -23.54
CA GLU A 148 2.11 -11.90 -24.31
C GLU A 148 3.37 -12.13 -23.46
N PRO A 149 3.96 -13.33 -23.49
CA PRO A 149 5.14 -13.65 -22.70
C PRO A 149 6.32 -12.79 -23.14
N LEU A 150 7.04 -12.25 -22.15
CA LEU A 150 8.22 -11.43 -22.39
C LEU A 150 9.49 -12.28 -22.52
N PRO A 151 10.54 -11.79 -23.20
CA PRO A 151 11.83 -12.49 -23.26
C PRO A 151 12.41 -12.72 -21.86
N HIS A 152 13.03 -13.88 -21.65
CA HIS A 152 13.68 -14.20 -20.39
C HIS A 152 14.80 -13.19 -20.06
N VAL A 153 14.81 -12.69 -18.83
CA VAL A 153 15.88 -11.85 -18.30
C VAL A 153 16.74 -12.69 -17.34
N PRO A 154 18.05 -12.88 -17.62
CA PRO A 154 18.93 -13.62 -16.71
C PRO A 154 18.97 -13.00 -15.32
N ASP A 155 19.03 -13.84 -14.28
CA ASP A 155 19.02 -13.40 -12.86
C ASP A 155 20.12 -12.38 -12.54
N TYR A 156 21.32 -12.53 -13.11
CA TYR A 156 22.41 -11.57 -12.91
C TYR A 156 22.04 -10.18 -13.47
N LEU A 157 21.39 -10.13 -14.63
CA LEU A 157 20.99 -8.90 -15.28
C LEU A 157 19.84 -8.24 -14.52
N MET A 158 18.84 -9.03 -14.10
CA MET A 158 17.74 -8.55 -13.26
C MET A 158 18.26 -7.88 -11.98
N LYS A 159 19.19 -8.54 -11.27
CA LYS A 159 19.85 -7.99 -10.08
C LYS A 159 20.60 -6.69 -10.38
N THR A 160 21.33 -6.65 -11.51
CA THR A 160 22.07 -5.45 -11.92
C THR A 160 21.14 -4.29 -12.23
N ILE A 161 20.04 -4.53 -12.96
CA ILE A 161 19.03 -3.50 -13.26
C ILE A 161 18.42 -2.97 -11.97
N ILE A 162 17.93 -3.86 -11.10
CA ILE A 162 17.29 -3.46 -9.84
C ILE A 162 18.25 -2.68 -8.96
N ARG A 163 19.53 -3.09 -8.85
CA ARG A 163 20.51 -2.33 -8.06
C ARG A 163 20.84 -0.98 -8.69
N GLY A 164 20.98 -0.95 -10.01
CA GLY A 164 21.17 0.30 -10.75
C GLY A 164 20.01 1.27 -10.52
N LEU A 165 18.78 0.78 -10.43
CA LEU A 165 17.62 1.61 -10.09
C LEU A 165 17.70 2.19 -8.67
N VAL A 166 18.13 1.42 -7.68
CA VAL A 166 18.37 1.94 -6.31
C VAL A 166 19.39 3.10 -6.34
N ASP A 167 20.46 2.96 -7.12
CA ASP A 167 21.48 4.00 -7.30
C ASP A 167 20.94 5.22 -8.04
N VAL A 168 20.23 5.01 -9.15
CA VAL A 168 19.68 6.07 -10.00
C VAL A 168 18.61 6.87 -9.27
N ALA A 169 17.78 6.23 -8.43
CA ALA A 169 16.82 6.91 -7.58
C ALA A 169 17.49 7.78 -6.49
N GLY A 170 18.76 7.52 -6.17
CA GLY A 170 19.49 8.23 -5.13
C GLY A 170 19.17 7.74 -3.72
N VAL A 171 18.82 6.45 -3.55
CA VAL A 171 18.59 5.88 -2.21
C VAL A 171 19.89 5.94 -1.41
N ASP A 172 19.84 6.52 -0.21
CA ASP A 172 20.99 6.54 0.70
C ASP A 172 21.21 5.13 1.26
N GLN A 173 22.10 4.38 0.60
CA GLN A 173 22.42 3.00 0.94
C GLN A 173 23.03 2.82 2.35
N PHE A 174 23.53 3.89 2.99
CA PHE A 174 24.01 3.83 4.37
C PHE A 174 22.85 3.87 5.38
N LYS A 175 21.66 4.34 4.96
CA LYS A 175 20.47 4.49 5.79
C LYS A 175 19.38 3.45 5.52
N VAL A 176 19.59 2.52 4.58
CA VAL A 176 18.64 1.44 4.26
C VAL A 176 19.27 0.06 4.45
N ASN A 177 18.46 -0.91 4.89
CA ASN A 177 18.77 -2.33 4.76
C ASN A 177 18.05 -2.87 3.53
N ILE A 178 18.79 -3.30 2.51
CA ILE A 178 18.19 -3.89 1.33
C ILE A 178 18.14 -5.42 1.50
N VAL A 179 16.97 -6.00 1.26
CA VAL A 179 16.73 -7.44 1.32
C VAL A 179 16.24 -7.89 -0.06
N ASP A 180 17.02 -8.73 -0.71
CA ASP A 180 16.70 -9.18 -2.07
C ASP A 180 15.87 -10.46 -2.08
N ASN A 181 15.18 -10.67 -3.20
CA ASN A 181 14.41 -11.86 -3.51
C ASN A 181 13.35 -12.21 -2.44
N VAL A 182 12.61 -11.20 -2.01
CA VAL A 182 11.45 -11.40 -1.12
C VAL A 182 10.22 -11.79 -1.94
N ALA A 183 9.39 -12.66 -1.37
CA ALA A 183 8.13 -13.09 -2.02
C ALA A 183 7.10 -11.96 -2.14
N HIS A 184 7.15 -10.98 -1.23
CA HIS A 184 6.31 -9.81 -1.23
C HIS A 184 7.20 -8.58 -1.00
N PRO A 185 7.47 -7.79 -2.06
CA PRO A 185 8.14 -6.51 -1.92
C PRO A 185 7.44 -5.64 -0.88
N ALA A 186 8.25 -4.89 -0.14
CA ALA A 186 7.76 -3.96 0.86
C ALA A 186 8.89 -3.03 1.30
N CYS A 187 8.56 -1.77 1.49
CA CYS A 187 9.36 -0.81 2.22
C CYS A 187 8.81 -0.68 3.64
N LEU A 188 9.65 -0.91 4.65
CA LEU A 188 9.29 -0.88 6.07
C LEU A 188 10.20 0.09 6.84
N GLY A 189 9.70 0.55 7.98
CA GLY A 189 10.43 1.50 8.82
C GLY A 189 10.49 2.90 8.21
N TYR A 190 11.31 3.78 8.80
CA TYR A 190 11.32 5.21 8.50
C TYR A 190 12.72 5.82 8.59
N GLY A 191 12.89 6.97 7.93
CA GLY A 191 14.09 7.80 8.04
C GLY A 191 14.28 8.39 9.44
N GLY A 192 15.41 9.04 9.63
CA GLY A 192 15.80 9.65 10.91
C GLY A 192 16.55 8.71 11.87
N VAL A 193 16.54 7.39 11.62
CA VAL A 193 17.38 6.41 12.34
C VAL A 193 18.37 5.78 11.35
N PRO A 194 19.67 5.63 11.69
CA PRO A 194 20.61 4.92 10.84
C PRO A 194 20.11 3.50 10.55
N LYS A 195 19.97 3.15 9.27
CA LYS A 195 19.40 1.86 8.82
C LYS A 195 17.97 1.61 9.31
N GLY A 196 17.19 2.69 9.49
CA GLY A 196 15.79 2.63 9.92
C GLY A 196 14.81 2.20 8.83
N VAL A 197 15.22 2.29 7.56
CA VAL A 197 14.42 1.82 6.41
C VAL A 197 14.87 0.41 6.02
N VAL A 198 13.93 -0.48 5.74
CA VAL A 198 14.15 -1.82 5.17
C VAL A 198 13.46 -1.89 3.82
N LEU A 199 14.22 -2.11 2.76
CA LEU A 199 13.74 -2.20 1.38
C LEU A 199 13.79 -3.65 0.92
N GLY A 200 12.64 -4.31 0.85
CA GLY A 200 12.49 -5.66 0.32
C GLY A 200 12.20 -5.63 -1.19
N LEU A 201 13.06 -6.23 -2.00
CA LEU A 201 12.96 -6.26 -3.47
C LEU A 201 12.72 -7.70 -3.97
N THR A 202 11.99 -7.86 -5.08
CA THR A 202 11.72 -9.16 -5.69
C THR A 202 12.39 -9.31 -7.06
N HIS A 203 12.62 -10.55 -7.48
CA HIS A 203 13.00 -10.87 -8.85
C HIS A 203 11.85 -11.69 -9.45
N ASP A 204 10.87 -11.01 -10.03
CA ASP A 204 9.79 -11.71 -10.74
C ASP A 204 10.33 -12.22 -12.07
N TYR A 205 10.33 -13.53 -12.25
CA TYR A 205 10.84 -14.18 -13.46
C TYR A 205 9.73 -14.51 -14.46
N GLU A 206 8.47 -14.51 -14.01
CA GLU A 206 7.31 -14.72 -14.87
C GLU A 206 6.94 -13.40 -15.57
N ASP A 207 7.03 -12.29 -14.83
CA ASP A 207 6.88 -10.95 -15.37
C ASP A 207 8.01 -10.01 -14.92
N PRO A 208 9.15 -9.99 -15.64
CA PRO A 208 10.30 -9.18 -15.26
C PRO A 208 10.01 -7.68 -15.26
N ILE A 209 9.07 -7.20 -16.08
CA ILE A 209 8.80 -5.77 -16.20
C ILE A 209 7.89 -5.30 -15.09
N LEU A 210 6.82 -6.04 -14.78
CA LEU A 210 6.02 -5.75 -13.59
C LEU A 210 6.87 -5.89 -12.31
N GLY A 211 7.73 -6.91 -12.21
CA GLY A 211 8.66 -7.05 -11.08
C GLY A 211 9.59 -5.84 -10.90
N ILE A 212 10.14 -5.30 -11.99
CA ILE A 212 10.94 -4.06 -11.97
C ILE A 212 10.08 -2.87 -11.50
N LEU A 213 8.86 -2.74 -12.00
CA LEU A 213 7.95 -1.65 -11.61
C LEU A 213 7.55 -1.76 -10.13
N THR A 214 7.26 -2.95 -9.63
CA THR A 214 7.00 -3.18 -8.20
C THR A 214 8.22 -2.80 -7.34
N ASN A 215 9.44 -3.16 -7.76
CA ASN A 215 10.64 -2.70 -7.05
C ASN A 215 10.80 -1.18 -7.11
N TRP A 216 10.45 -0.56 -8.24
CA TRP A 216 10.50 0.88 -8.43
C TRP A 216 9.50 1.62 -7.53
N HIS A 217 8.31 1.05 -7.32
CA HIS A 217 7.34 1.50 -6.32
C HIS A 217 7.95 1.51 -4.91
N GLU A 218 8.55 0.39 -4.47
CA GLU A 218 9.16 0.28 -3.14
C GLU A 218 10.38 1.21 -2.95
N ILE A 219 11.14 1.46 -4.03
CA ILE A 219 12.21 2.46 -4.05
C ILE A 219 11.64 3.86 -3.81
N GLY A 220 10.48 4.20 -4.39
CA GLY A 220 9.78 5.46 -4.14
C GLY A 220 9.44 5.65 -2.65
N HIS A 221 8.92 4.60 -1.99
CA HIS A 221 8.72 4.61 -0.54
C HIS A 221 10.02 4.84 0.23
N ALA A 222 11.11 4.15 -0.17
CA ALA A 222 12.40 4.28 0.50
C ALA A 222 12.93 5.72 0.42
N ILE A 223 12.84 6.36 -0.75
CA ILE A 223 13.24 7.76 -0.94
C ILE A 223 12.42 8.69 -0.05
N TYR A 224 11.09 8.61 -0.12
CA TYR A 224 10.22 9.47 0.68
C TYR A 224 10.53 9.32 2.18
N ARG A 225 10.59 8.08 2.67
CA ARG A 225 10.84 7.80 4.08
C ARG A 225 12.23 8.26 4.52
N GLN A 226 13.25 8.18 3.66
CA GLN A 226 14.59 8.68 3.96
C GLN A 226 14.66 10.22 3.99
N SER A 227 13.81 10.91 3.21
CA SER A 227 13.73 12.36 3.20
C SER A 227 13.11 12.95 4.47
N ILE A 228 12.38 12.15 5.26
CA ILE A 228 11.72 12.59 6.50
C ILE A 228 12.75 12.78 7.62
N PRO A 229 12.88 14.00 8.18
CA PRO A 229 13.76 14.26 9.32
C PRO A 229 13.36 13.48 10.57
N TYR A 230 14.34 13.16 11.41
CA TYR A 230 14.09 12.52 12.70
C TYR A 230 13.11 13.34 13.55
N GLY A 231 12.09 12.67 14.09
CA GLY A 231 11.10 13.30 14.98
C GLY A 231 9.97 14.03 14.24
N ARG A 232 9.92 13.98 12.91
CA ARG A 232 8.79 14.50 12.13
C ARG A 232 7.84 13.39 11.72
N MET A 233 6.56 13.73 11.62
CA MET A 233 5.50 12.82 11.19
C MET A 233 5.50 12.63 9.67
N VAL A 234 5.16 11.42 9.24
CA VAL A 234 4.66 11.16 7.89
C VAL A 234 3.30 11.82 7.68
N GLN A 235 3.04 12.34 6.48
CA GLN A 235 1.75 12.95 6.14
C GLN A 235 0.65 11.93 5.81
N GLY A 236 0.72 10.74 6.43
CA GLY A 236 -0.22 9.63 6.23
C GLY A 236 0.16 8.66 5.12
N ARG A 237 -0.54 7.52 5.08
CA ARG A 237 -0.32 6.44 4.11
C ARG A 237 -0.53 6.89 2.67
N ALA A 238 -1.53 7.73 2.40
CA ALA A 238 -1.79 8.22 1.05
C ALA A 238 -0.65 9.09 0.49
N MET A 239 0.09 9.82 1.34
CA MET A 239 1.27 10.58 0.88
C MET A 239 2.43 9.63 0.53
N ASP A 240 2.65 8.61 1.36
CA ASP A 240 3.65 7.57 1.12
C ASP A 240 3.38 6.85 -0.22
N GLU A 241 2.11 6.48 -0.45
CA GLU A 241 1.64 5.92 -1.73
C GLU A 241 1.73 6.91 -2.89
N SER A 242 1.49 8.21 -2.67
CA SER A 242 1.61 9.22 -3.73
C SER A 242 3.01 9.25 -4.32
N ILE A 243 4.03 9.19 -3.46
CA ILE A 243 5.42 9.16 -3.93
C ILE A 243 5.74 7.83 -4.61
N ALA A 244 5.31 6.70 -4.05
CA ALA A 244 5.55 5.39 -4.65
C ALA A 244 4.87 5.24 -6.03
N PHE A 245 3.62 5.66 -6.17
CA PHE A 245 2.90 5.65 -7.45
C PHE A 245 3.44 6.67 -8.46
N MET A 246 4.00 7.80 -8.00
CA MET A 246 4.71 8.70 -8.89
C MET A 246 5.94 8.01 -9.50
N TYR A 247 6.71 7.26 -8.69
CA TYR A 247 7.79 6.43 -9.22
C TYR A 247 7.22 5.38 -10.17
N GLU A 248 6.26 4.57 -9.74
CA GLU A 248 5.79 3.42 -10.50
C GLU A 248 5.06 3.77 -11.81
N HIS A 249 4.11 4.68 -11.76
CA HIS A 249 3.18 4.94 -12.86
C HIS A 249 3.56 6.18 -13.68
N VAL A 250 3.96 7.27 -13.02
CA VAL A 250 4.32 8.49 -13.75
C VAL A 250 5.69 8.32 -14.40
N ILE A 251 6.69 7.90 -13.64
CA ILE A 251 8.06 7.72 -14.13
C ILE A 251 8.22 6.33 -14.77
N GLY A 252 7.86 5.26 -14.07
CA GLY A 252 8.18 3.88 -14.45
C GLY A 252 7.52 3.41 -15.75
N ARG A 253 6.43 4.06 -16.17
CA ARG A 253 5.73 3.75 -17.43
C ARG A 253 6.01 4.76 -18.54
N SER A 254 6.87 5.75 -18.30
CA SER A 254 7.32 6.70 -19.32
C SER A 254 8.24 6.03 -20.36
N ASP A 255 8.25 6.56 -21.57
CA ASP A 255 9.09 6.04 -22.64
C ASP A 255 10.58 6.22 -22.33
N GLU A 256 10.92 7.29 -21.61
CA GLU A 256 12.24 7.59 -21.11
C GLU A 256 12.72 6.50 -20.14
N PHE A 257 11.89 6.11 -19.18
CA PHE A 257 12.23 5.04 -18.24
C PHE A 257 12.34 3.68 -18.92
N LEU A 258 11.41 3.35 -19.83
CA LEU A 258 11.50 2.11 -20.59
C LEU A 258 12.77 2.06 -21.46
N THR A 259 13.21 3.20 -22.01
CA THR A 259 14.47 3.31 -22.75
C THR A 259 15.68 3.08 -21.83
N ILE A 260 15.65 3.58 -20.60
CA ILE A 260 16.69 3.31 -19.59
C ILE A 260 16.82 1.80 -19.33
N LEU A 261 15.69 1.07 -19.24
CA LEU A 261 15.74 -0.39 -19.06
C LEU A 261 16.35 -1.11 -20.27
N LEU A 262 16.05 -0.64 -21.49
CA LEU A 262 16.66 -1.16 -22.72
C LEU A 262 18.18 -0.96 -22.74
N ASP A 263 18.63 0.25 -22.38
CA ASP A 263 20.04 0.62 -22.29
C ASP A 263 20.77 -0.10 -21.16
N ALA A 264 20.04 -0.50 -20.10
CA ALA A 264 20.56 -1.28 -18.98
C ALA A 264 20.76 -2.77 -19.32
N GLY A 265 20.47 -3.20 -20.56
CA GLY A 265 20.79 -4.53 -21.08
C GLY A 265 19.58 -5.34 -21.55
N LEU A 266 18.34 -4.85 -21.38
CA LEU A 266 17.17 -5.58 -21.90
C LEU A 266 17.18 -5.69 -23.43
N THR A 267 17.84 -4.78 -24.14
CA THR A 267 18.06 -4.89 -25.60
C THR A 267 18.76 -6.20 -25.97
N GLU A 268 19.74 -6.63 -25.18
CA GLU A 268 20.48 -7.89 -25.41
C GLU A 268 19.62 -9.14 -25.17
N CYS A 269 18.55 -8.99 -24.38
CA CYS A 269 17.55 -10.04 -24.15
C CYS A 269 16.46 -10.06 -25.23
N GLY A 270 16.51 -9.18 -26.23
CA GLY A 270 15.54 -9.10 -27.31
C GLY A 270 14.33 -8.21 -27.04
N TYR A 271 14.37 -7.37 -26.00
CA TYR A 271 13.32 -6.38 -25.77
C TYR A 271 13.40 -5.23 -26.78
N THR A 272 12.24 -4.69 -27.10
CA THR A 272 12.10 -3.43 -27.86
C THR A 272 11.23 -2.46 -27.07
N LEU A 273 11.34 -1.16 -27.38
CA LEU A 273 10.50 -0.15 -26.74
C LEU A 273 9.01 -0.39 -27.01
N GLU A 274 8.66 -0.87 -28.20
CA GLU A 274 7.28 -1.21 -28.55
C GLU A 274 6.74 -2.36 -27.70
N MET A 275 7.53 -3.42 -27.49
CA MET A 275 7.15 -4.53 -26.61
C MET A 275 6.92 -4.05 -25.17
N LEU A 276 7.83 -3.24 -24.63
CA LEU A 276 7.70 -2.68 -23.29
C LEU A 276 6.46 -1.79 -23.17
N ARG A 277 6.23 -0.89 -24.13
CA ARG A 277 5.05 -0.01 -24.18
C ARG A 277 3.76 -0.81 -24.20
N ASN A 278 3.66 -1.81 -25.08
CA ASN A 278 2.46 -2.63 -25.20
C ASN A 278 2.19 -3.37 -23.90
N HIS A 279 3.25 -3.91 -23.27
CA HIS A 279 3.13 -4.64 -22.01
C HIS A 279 2.64 -3.74 -20.85
N VAL A 280 3.20 -2.55 -20.65
CA VAL A 280 2.78 -1.67 -19.54
C VAL A 280 1.45 -0.95 -19.76
N ARG A 281 0.92 -0.97 -20.99
CA ARG A 281 -0.33 -0.29 -21.38
C ARG A 281 -1.55 -1.20 -21.34
N VAL A 282 -1.41 -2.51 -21.45
CA VAL A 282 -2.59 -3.39 -21.39
C VAL A 282 -3.12 -3.53 -19.96
N ALA A 283 -4.39 -3.89 -19.84
CA ALA A 283 -4.94 -4.43 -18.60
C ALA A 283 -5.06 -5.95 -18.78
N ASP A 284 -4.12 -6.71 -18.23
CA ASP A 284 -4.23 -8.16 -18.23
C ASP A 284 -5.28 -8.59 -17.20
N ARG A 285 -6.27 -9.35 -17.69
CA ARG A 285 -7.41 -9.82 -16.91
C ARG A 285 -7.00 -10.79 -15.81
N GLU A 286 -5.99 -11.63 -16.06
CA GLU A 286 -5.56 -12.71 -15.15
C GLU A 286 -4.55 -12.26 -14.08
N THR A 287 -4.10 -11.00 -14.16
CA THR A 287 -3.16 -10.42 -13.20
C THR A 287 -3.76 -10.26 -11.79
N LYS A 288 -2.92 -10.43 -10.76
CA LYS A 288 -3.32 -10.18 -9.37
C LYS A 288 -3.57 -8.69 -9.15
N ARG A 289 -4.49 -8.33 -8.23
CA ARG A 289 -4.85 -6.92 -7.93
C ARG A 289 -3.66 -5.97 -7.82
N ILE A 290 -2.62 -6.39 -7.09
CA ILE A 290 -1.41 -5.59 -6.81
C ILE A 290 -0.51 -5.37 -8.03
N GLU A 291 -0.67 -6.19 -9.06
CA GLU A 291 0.13 -6.19 -10.30
C GLU A 291 -0.67 -5.55 -11.46
N THR A 292 -1.93 -5.15 -11.23
CA THR A 292 -2.80 -4.63 -12.29
C THR A 292 -2.38 -3.24 -12.79
N ASN A 293 -2.77 -2.95 -14.03
CA ASN A 293 -2.71 -1.62 -14.62
C ASN A 293 -3.42 -0.57 -13.73
N PRO A 294 -2.91 0.68 -13.64
CA PRO A 294 -3.43 1.70 -12.72
C PRO A 294 -4.94 1.99 -12.86
N LEU A 295 -5.53 1.83 -14.05
CA LEU A 295 -6.98 2.03 -14.22
C LEU A 295 -7.79 0.92 -13.53
N ARG A 296 -7.34 -0.32 -13.66
CA ARG A 296 -7.96 -1.48 -13.01
C ARG A 296 -7.66 -1.50 -11.52
N HIS A 297 -6.46 -1.08 -11.12
CA HIS A 297 -6.07 -0.91 -9.72
C HIS A 297 -7.07 -0.02 -8.97
N ALA A 298 -7.43 1.13 -9.53
CA ALA A 298 -8.39 2.03 -8.87
C ALA A 298 -9.76 1.38 -8.61
N ILE A 299 -10.23 0.54 -9.54
CA ILE A 299 -11.47 -0.24 -9.38
C ILE A 299 -11.29 -1.31 -8.31
N ASP A 300 -10.19 -2.05 -8.34
CA ASP A 300 -9.88 -3.10 -7.35
C ASP A 300 -9.80 -2.51 -5.93
N ILE A 301 -9.20 -1.33 -5.77
CA ILE A 301 -9.18 -0.60 -4.50
C ILE A 301 -10.59 -0.20 -4.06
N ARG A 302 -11.43 0.37 -4.94
CA ARG A 302 -12.82 0.70 -4.60
C ARG A 302 -13.60 -0.52 -4.10
N ILE A 303 -13.46 -1.66 -4.78
CA ILE A 303 -14.12 -2.91 -4.39
C ILE A 303 -13.63 -3.33 -2.98
N THR A 304 -12.32 -3.33 -2.75
CA THR A 304 -11.79 -3.77 -1.44
C THR A 304 -12.11 -2.80 -0.30
N ASP A 305 -12.12 -1.48 -0.55
CA ASP A 305 -12.56 -0.44 0.40
C ASP A 305 -14.03 -0.65 0.80
N GLN A 306 -14.92 -0.88 -0.17
CA GLN A 306 -16.34 -1.15 0.09
C GLN A 306 -16.54 -2.40 0.96
N LEU A 307 -15.74 -3.44 0.74
CA LEU A 307 -15.76 -4.63 1.61
C LEU A 307 -15.30 -4.28 3.05
N GLU A 308 -14.16 -3.59 3.20
CA GLU A 308 -13.64 -3.25 4.53
C GLU A 308 -14.59 -2.35 5.31
N ARG A 309 -15.21 -1.38 4.64
CA ARG A 309 -16.22 -0.49 5.23
C ARG A 309 -17.41 -1.28 5.76
N ALA A 310 -17.96 -2.17 4.95
CA ALA A 310 -19.10 -3.01 5.35
C ALA A 310 -18.75 -3.93 6.53
N LEU A 311 -17.54 -4.51 6.52
CA LEU A 311 -17.06 -5.35 7.62
C LEU A 311 -16.91 -4.56 8.92
N ILE A 312 -16.25 -3.40 8.89
CA ILE A 312 -15.96 -2.63 10.11
C ILE A 312 -17.20 -1.92 10.67
N ASN A 313 -18.12 -1.49 9.81
CA ASN A 313 -19.34 -0.81 10.24
C ASN A 313 -20.47 -1.76 10.67
N ASP A 314 -20.16 -3.03 10.96
CA ASP A 314 -21.13 -4.05 11.39
C ASP A 314 -22.25 -4.31 10.33
N GLU A 315 -21.99 -4.06 9.03
CA GLU A 315 -22.95 -4.29 7.93
C GLU A 315 -22.85 -5.71 7.35
N VAL A 316 -21.67 -6.32 7.44
CA VAL A 316 -21.36 -7.68 6.97
C VAL A 316 -20.58 -8.42 8.03
N GLU A 317 -21.02 -9.64 8.35
CA GLU A 317 -20.29 -10.55 9.23
C GLU A 317 -19.31 -11.44 8.45
N ALA A 318 -18.34 -12.02 9.16
CA ALA A 318 -17.32 -12.86 8.54
C ALA A 318 -17.93 -14.08 7.82
N GLU A 319 -19.04 -14.61 8.31
CA GLU A 319 -19.77 -15.73 7.73
C GLU A 319 -20.39 -15.41 6.36
N ASP A 320 -20.77 -14.15 6.14
CA ASP A 320 -21.46 -13.68 4.93
C ASP A 320 -20.51 -13.01 3.92
N VAL A 321 -19.22 -12.89 4.27
CA VAL A 321 -18.21 -12.16 3.51
C VAL A 321 -18.11 -12.61 2.05
N GLU A 322 -18.20 -13.92 1.79
CA GLU A 322 -18.11 -14.48 0.44
C GLU A 322 -19.33 -14.06 -0.40
N ILE A 323 -20.53 -14.14 0.17
CA ILE A 323 -21.77 -13.77 -0.53
C ILE A 323 -21.75 -12.27 -0.83
N PHE A 324 -21.35 -11.45 0.14
CA PHE A 324 -21.22 -10.01 -0.05
C PHE A 324 -20.21 -9.69 -1.15
N TRP A 325 -19.05 -10.34 -1.10
CA TRP A 325 -17.98 -10.17 -2.09
C TRP A 325 -18.45 -10.49 -3.52
N GLN A 326 -19.12 -11.64 -3.71
CA GLN A 326 -19.63 -12.03 -5.04
C GLN A 326 -20.63 -11.01 -5.60
N ASN A 327 -21.46 -10.41 -4.73
CA ASN A 327 -22.37 -9.34 -5.15
C ASN A 327 -21.63 -8.05 -5.50
N LEU A 328 -20.58 -7.72 -4.74
CA LEU A 328 -19.78 -6.51 -4.91
C LEU A 328 -19.02 -6.50 -6.24
N ILE A 329 -18.45 -7.64 -6.62
CA ILE A 329 -17.62 -7.76 -7.83
C ILE A 329 -18.44 -7.98 -9.11
N LYS A 330 -19.72 -8.37 -8.98
CA LYS A 330 -20.60 -8.72 -10.10
C LYS A 330 -20.66 -7.65 -11.21
N PRO A 331 -20.74 -6.34 -10.93
CA PRO A 331 -20.76 -5.31 -11.97
C PRO A 331 -19.48 -5.24 -12.81
N TYR A 332 -18.35 -5.68 -12.25
CA TYR A 332 -17.03 -5.61 -12.88
C TYR A 332 -16.60 -6.94 -13.50
N ARG A 333 -17.47 -7.95 -13.50
CA ARG A 333 -17.08 -9.34 -13.79
C ARG A 333 -16.41 -9.54 -15.14
N ASP A 334 -16.74 -8.73 -16.13
CA ASP A 334 -16.16 -8.77 -17.47
C ASP A 334 -14.71 -8.27 -17.55
N ILE A 335 -14.24 -7.60 -16.49
CA ILE A 335 -12.85 -7.15 -16.38
C ILE A 335 -12.04 -7.90 -15.32
N LEU A 336 -12.64 -8.81 -14.56
CA LEU A 336 -11.99 -9.55 -13.47
C LEU A 336 -11.60 -10.98 -13.91
N PRO A 337 -10.54 -11.55 -13.33
CA PRO A 337 -10.19 -12.95 -13.57
C PRO A 337 -11.26 -13.89 -13.05
N ASP A 338 -11.24 -15.11 -13.59
CA ASP A 338 -12.21 -16.15 -13.22
C ASP A 338 -12.17 -16.47 -11.72
N ALA A 339 -10.99 -16.62 -11.15
CA ALA A 339 -10.80 -16.68 -9.70
C ALA A 339 -10.48 -15.28 -9.15
N TYR A 340 -11.44 -14.66 -8.46
CA TYR A 340 -11.24 -13.35 -7.83
C TYR A 340 -11.72 -13.37 -6.37
N PRO A 341 -11.08 -14.12 -5.46
CA PRO A 341 -11.55 -14.31 -4.08
C PRO A 341 -11.30 -13.07 -3.20
N PHE A 342 -12.15 -12.84 -2.19
CA PHE A 342 -11.94 -11.72 -1.24
C PHE A 342 -10.60 -11.81 -0.51
N TYR A 343 -10.12 -13.03 -0.25
CA TYR A 343 -8.85 -13.32 0.42
C TYR A 343 -7.64 -13.33 -0.50
N TRP A 344 -7.73 -12.81 -1.74
CA TRP A 344 -6.55 -12.73 -2.60
C TRP A 344 -5.40 -11.98 -1.90
N ASP A 345 -5.73 -10.92 -1.19
CA ASP A 345 -4.77 -10.15 -0.43
C ASP A 345 -4.81 -10.49 1.06
N VAL A 346 -3.73 -10.15 1.76
CA VAL A 346 -3.57 -10.48 3.18
C VAL A 346 -4.24 -9.48 4.12
N HIS A 347 -4.58 -8.27 3.66
CA HIS A 347 -4.92 -7.11 4.48
C HIS A 347 -6.03 -7.37 5.51
N GLN A 348 -7.19 -7.90 5.08
CA GLN A 348 -8.31 -8.24 5.96
C GLN A 348 -7.91 -9.24 7.06
N MET A 349 -6.95 -10.12 6.76
CA MET A 349 -6.43 -11.13 7.69
C MET A 349 -5.43 -10.57 8.70
N THR A 350 -4.93 -9.35 8.46
CA THR A 350 -4.00 -8.66 9.35
C THR A 350 -4.69 -7.79 10.40
N GLY A 351 -5.97 -7.46 10.21
CA GLY A 351 -6.67 -6.47 11.04
C GLY A 351 -6.21 -5.03 10.82
N ILE A 352 -5.45 -4.79 9.75
CA ILE A 352 -5.08 -3.46 9.27
C ILE A 352 -6.16 -3.03 8.27
N TYR A 353 -7.23 -2.43 8.80
CA TYR A 353 -8.32 -1.88 8.03
C TYR A 353 -8.13 -0.37 7.83
N GLY A 354 -8.72 0.18 6.76
CA GLY A 354 -8.60 1.59 6.38
C GLY A 354 -7.33 1.95 5.60
N ASP A 355 -6.36 1.03 5.56
CA ASP A 355 -5.13 1.20 4.76
C ASP A 355 -5.45 1.16 3.25
N ARG A 356 -6.38 0.28 2.83
CA ARG A 356 -6.80 0.16 1.43
C ARG A 356 -7.44 1.42 0.87
N ALA A 357 -8.20 2.14 1.68
CA ALA A 357 -8.80 3.40 1.28
C ALA A 357 -7.74 4.41 0.80
N CYS A 358 -6.51 4.33 1.32
CA CYS A 358 -5.45 5.31 1.07
C CYS A 358 -4.78 5.17 -0.31
N TYR A 359 -4.94 4.04 -1.01
CA TYR A 359 -4.27 3.80 -2.29
C TYR A 359 -4.87 4.62 -3.43
N ASN A 360 -6.20 4.83 -3.47
CA ASN A 360 -6.83 5.67 -4.51
C ASN A 360 -6.41 7.14 -4.40
N PRO A 361 -6.49 7.78 -3.21
CA PRO A 361 -5.94 9.12 -3.02
C PRO A 361 -4.43 9.18 -3.28
N GLY A 362 -3.68 8.14 -2.90
CA GLY A 362 -2.26 8.02 -3.21
C GLY A 362 -2.00 8.03 -4.72
N LEU A 363 -2.72 7.21 -5.48
CA LEU A 363 -2.63 7.14 -6.94
C LEU A 363 -2.89 8.52 -7.57
N LEU A 364 -3.98 9.18 -7.17
CA LEU A 364 -4.31 10.51 -7.65
C LEU A 364 -3.24 11.55 -7.26
N GLY A 365 -2.74 11.46 -6.02
CA GLY A 365 -1.69 12.33 -5.50
C GLY A 365 -0.40 12.18 -6.30
N GLY A 366 0.01 10.94 -6.62
CA GLY A 366 1.18 10.67 -7.44
C GLY A 366 1.09 11.29 -8.83
N PHE A 367 -0.04 11.16 -9.52
CA PHE A 367 -0.27 11.83 -10.81
C PHE A 367 -0.32 13.36 -10.69
N GLN A 368 -0.99 13.88 -9.67
CA GLN A 368 -1.11 15.32 -9.46
C GLN A 368 0.25 15.96 -9.17
N LEU A 369 1.05 15.37 -8.27
CA LEU A 369 2.39 15.85 -7.95
C LEU A 369 3.33 15.74 -9.16
N GLY A 370 3.27 14.63 -9.90
CA GLY A 370 4.04 14.45 -11.12
C GLY A 370 3.75 15.51 -12.18
N ASP A 371 2.47 15.84 -12.40
CA ASP A 371 2.02 16.86 -13.37
C ASP A 371 2.39 18.28 -12.95
N SER A 372 2.30 18.59 -11.64
CA SER A 372 2.41 19.97 -11.12
C SER A 372 3.81 20.57 -11.24
N ALA A 373 4.85 19.74 -11.35
CA ALA A 373 6.24 20.20 -11.37
C ALA A 373 7.05 19.66 -12.56
N GLY A 374 6.43 18.98 -13.52
CA GLY A 374 7.15 18.30 -14.60
C GLY A 374 8.20 17.35 -14.03
N VAL A 375 7.81 16.57 -13.02
CA VAL A 375 8.72 15.69 -12.30
C VAL A 375 9.24 14.62 -13.25
N THR A 376 10.56 14.45 -13.25
CA THR A 376 11.28 13.46 -14.04
C THR A 376 12.19 12.67 -13.10
N LEU A 377 12.76 11.58 -13.62
CA LEU A 377 13.79 10.83 -12.89
C LEU A 377 14.97 11.71 -12.44
N GLY A 378 15.31 12.76 -13.19
CA GLY A 378 16.44 13.63 -12.89
C GLY A 378 16.22 14.63 -11.75
N ASN A 379 14.97 14.93 -11.38
CA ASN A 379 14.66 15.94 -10.34
C ASN A 379 13.73 15.42 -9.23
N VAL A 380 13.20 14.20 -9.34
CA VAL A 380 12.23 13.65 -8.38
C VAL A 380 12.75 13.61 -6.94
N GLY A 381 14.03 13.31 -6.74
CA GLY A 381 14.65 13.30 -5.41
C GLY A 381 14.68 14.69 -4.77
N GLU A 382 15.04 15.72 -5.54
CA GLU A 382 15.03 17.12 -5.09
C GLU A 382 13.60 17.58 -4.79
N PHE A 383 12.65 17.27 -5.69
CA PHE A 383 11.24 17.59 -5.50
C PHE A 383 10.66 16.98 -4.21
N ILE A 384 10.98 15.72 -3.90
CA ILE A 384 10.54 15.07 -2.67
C ILE A 384 11.19 15.70 -1.45
N GLN A 385 12.49 15.99 -1.53
CA GLN A 385 13.20 16.60 -0.41
C GLN A 385 12.68 18.00 -0.12
N ASP A 386 12.35 18.79 -1.14
CA ASP A 386 11.72 20.10 -1.03
C ASP A 386 10.31 19.99 -0.45
N THR A 387 9.49 19.07 -0.98
CA THR A 387 8.16 18.77 -0.46
C THR A 387 8.20 18.50 1.04
N VAL A 388 9.13 17.64 1.46
CA VAL A 388 9.32 17.38 2.89
C VAL A 388 9.80 18.65 3.58
N ASN A 389 10.86 19.31 3.13
CA ASN A 389 11.46 20.44 3.85
C ASN A 389 10.57 21.67 3.98
N THR A 390 9.67 21.95 3.03
CA THR A 390 8.88 23.18 3.01
C THR A 390 7.47 23.02 3.54
N CYS A 391 6.95 21.79 3.61
CA CYS A 391 5.55 21.54 3.98
C CYS A 391 5.38 21.10 5.43
N ASP A 392 5.27 22.03 6.38
CA ASP A 392 5.04 21.72 7.81
C ASP A 392 3.67 21.06 8.11
N GLU A 393 2.80 20.93 7.10
CA GLU A 393 1.53 20.23 7.22
C GLU A 393 1.73 18.74 7.56
N THR A 394 0.88 18.26 8.45
CA THR A 394 0.83 16.85 8.88
C THR A 394 -0.40 16.12 8.33
N ARG A 395 -1.27 16.84 7.62
CA ARG A 395 -2.46 16.30 6.96
C ARG A 395 -2.26 16.20 5.45
N PHE A 396 -2.71 15.09 4.88
CA PHE A 396 -2.56 14.77 3.47
C PHE A 396 -3.21 15.80 2.54
N ASP A 397 -4.48 16.15 2.78
CA ASP A 397 -5.22 17.15 2.00
C ASP A 397 -4.46 18.49 1.88
N LYS A 398 -3.89 18.97 2.99
CA LYS A 398 -3.13 20.21 3.06
C LYS A 398 -1.74 20.11 2.46
N THR A 399 -1.07 18.97 2.61
CA THR A 399 0.21 18.72 1.95
C THR A 399 0.06 18.70 0.42
N ILE A 400 -0.94 18.01 -0.11
CA ILE A 400 -1.21 18.02 -1.55
C ILE A 400 -1.51 19.44 -2.04
N GLU A 401 -2.38 20.17 -1.34
CA GLU A 401 -2.73 21.56 -1.70
C GLU A 401 -1.52 22.48 -1.67
N HIS A 402 -0.66 22.36 -0.65
CA HIS A 402 0.57 23.15 -0.53
C HIS A 402 1.55 22.88 -1.67
N VAL A 403 1.83 21.60 -1.95
CA VAL A 403 2.89 21.21 -2.89
C VAL A 403 2.44 21.40 -4.35
N SER A 404 1.19 21.05 -4.67
CA SER A 404 0.67 21.14 -6.04
C SER A 404 -0.02 22.48 -6.35
N GLY A 405 -0.27 23.31 -5.33
CA GLY A 405 -0.99 24.59 -5.46
C GLY A 405 -2.51 24.45 -5.65
N LYS A 406 -3.06 23.23 -5.58
CA LYS A 406 -4.49 22.93 -5.74
C LYS A 406 -4.93 21.72 -4.90
N PRO A 407 -6.19 21.65 -4.46
CA PRO A 407 -6.72 20.46 -3.78
C PRO A 407 -6.54 19.18 -4.63
N LEU A 408 -6.56 18.02 -3.98
CA LEU A 408 -6.51 16.74 -4.68
C LEU A 408 -7.70 16.61 -5.66
N SER A 409 -7.42 16.17 -6.88
CA SER A 409 -8.41 16.05 -7.96
C SER A 409 -8.12 14.85 -8.87
N THR A 410 -9.09 14.46 -9.69
CA THR A 410 -8.93 13.38 -10.68
C THR A 410 -8.33 13.87 -12.02
N ASP A 411 -8.17 15.19 -12.19
CA ASP A 411 -7.80 15.83 -13.46
C ASP A 411 -6.46 15.31 -14.03
N ALA A 412 -5.41 15.27 -13.21
CA ALA A 412 -4.08 14.85 -13.64
C ALA A 412 -4.06 13.38 -14.06
N PHE A 413 -4.76 12.53 -13.30
CA PHE A 413 -4.90 11.11 -13.60
C PHE A 413 -5.64 10.87 -14.92
N PHE A 414 -6.76 11.54 -15.16
CA PHE A 414 -7.49 11.40 -16.42
C PHE A 414 -6.78 12.05 -17.61
N LYS A 415 -6.08 13.17 -17.41
CA LYS A 415 -5.19 13.77 -18.42
C LYS A 415 -4.11 12.78 -18.84
N TRP A 416 -3.43 12.15 -17.88
CA TRP A 416 -2.44 11.11 -18.13
C TRP A 416 -3.07 9.92 -18.85
N SER A 417 -4.17 9.35 -18.33
CA SER A 417 -4.86 8.20 -18.93
C SER A 417 -5.24 8.47 -20.39
N ASN A 418 -5.80 9.64 -20.69
CA ASN A 418 -6.19 9.99 -22.04
C ASN A 418 -5.00 10.10 -23.00
N SER A 419 -3.87 10.64 -22.55
CA SER A 419 -2.65 10.74 -23.36
C SER A 419 -1.88 9.43 -23.47
N PHE A 420 -1.95 8.57 -22.45
CA PHE A 420 -1.17 7.34 -22.37
C PHE A 420 -1.79 6.20 -23.18
N TYR A 421 -3.13 6.19 -23.31
CA TYR A 421 -3.90 5.19 -24.05
C TYR A 421 -4.49 5.70 -25.37
N SER A 422 -4.22 6.94 -25.77
CA SER A 422 -4.51 7.44 -27.14
C SER A 422 -3.48 6.91 -28.13
#